data_AF-A0A7X4ALR5-F1
#
_entry.id   AF-A0A7X4ALR5-F1
#
_cell.length_a   1.000
_cell.length_b   1.000
_cell.length_c   1.000
_cell.angle_alpha   90.00
_cell.angle_beta   90.00
_cell.angle_gamma   90.00
#
_symmetry.space_group_name_H-M   'P 1'
#
loop_
_entity.id
_entity.type
_entity.pdbx_description
1 polymer ?
#
loop_
_entity_poly.entity_id
_entity_poly.type
_entity_poly.pdbx_seq_one_letter_code
_entity_poly.pdbx_strand_id
1 'polypeptide(L)'
;MRSLPTELPLPAVVVESEDEIGLDWDEDHKRVVSLTIDDSDQIGFSALFGREPHYGRVDCIDGLPETLRYVLSRLYPSARLD
;
A
#
# COMPACT_ATOMS: atom_id res chain seq x y z
N MET A 1 -20.93 15.88 -4.01
CA MET A 1 -20.86 14.43 -4.27
C MET A 1 -19.50 14.15 -4.90
N ARG A 2 -18.57 13.52 -4.16
CA ARG A 2 -17.32 13.00 -4.74
C ARG A 2 -17.45 11.48 -4.80
N SER A 3 -17.97 10.99 -5.91
CA SER A 3 -17.86 9.58 -6.30
C SER A 3 -16.47 9.39 -6.88
N LEU A 4 -15.56 8.84 -6.09
CA LEU A 4 -14.15 8.56 -6.39
C LEU A 4 -13.75 7.29 -5.63
N PRO A 5 -12.70 6.60 -6.06
CA PRO A 5 -12.57 5.80 -7.28
C PRO A 5 -13.03 4.33 -7.03
N THR A 6 -13.42 3.62 -8.10
CA THR A 6 -13.86 2.21 -8.05
C THR A 6 -12.72 1.20 -7.90
N GLU A 7 -11.49 1.66 -8.13
CA GLU A 7 -10.22 0.94 -8.09
C GLU A 7 -9.19 1.81 -7.37
N LEU A 8 -8.10 1.22 -6.87
CA LEU A 8 -6.99 2.01 -6.31
C LEU A 8 -6.35 2.88 -7.39
N PRO A 9 -6.05 4.17 -7.12
CA PRO A 9 -5.15 4.94 -7.98
C PRO A 9 -3.83 4.20 -8.17
N LEU A 10 -3.21 4.36 -9.33
CA LEU A 10 -1.91 3.73 -9.59
C LEU A 10 -0.84 4.36 -8.68
N PRO A 11 -0.03 3.54 -7.99
CA PRO A 11 1.11 4.04 -7.21
C PRO A 11 2.21 4.57 -8.14
N ALA A 12 3.10 5.39 -7.59
CA ALA A 12 4.42 5.55 -8.17
C ALA A 12 5.20 4.24 -7.99
N VAL A 13 5.85 3.78 -9.06
CA VAL A 13 6.73 2.60 -9.01
C VAL A 13 8.17 3.09 -8.90
N VAL A 14 8.87 2.68 -7.86
CA VAL A 14 10.26 3.06 -7.59
C VAL A 14 11.14 1.82 -7.52
N VAL A 15 12.42 1.97 -7.85
CA VAL A 15 13.43 0.92 -7.66
C VAL A 15 14.08 1.18 -6.31
N GLU A 16 13.91 0.26 -5.36
CA GLU A 16 14.49 0.38 -4.01
C GLU A 16 15.92 -0.20 -3.98
N SER A 17 16.08 -1.43 -4.50
CA SER A 17 17.32 -2.19 -4.54
C SER A 17 17.42 -3.04 -5.81
N GLU A 18 18.51 -3.81 -5.98
CA GLU A 18 18.79 -4.63 -7.19
C GLU A 18 17.66 -5.63 -7.53
N ASP A 19 16.88 -6.06 -6.53
CA ASP A 19 15.76 -7.01 -6.68
C ASP A 19 14.49 -6.55 -5.93
N GLU A 20 14.35 -5.25 -5.66
CA GLU A 20 13.23 -4.72 -4.88
C GLU A 20 12.55 -3.55 -5.61
N ILE A 21 11.23 -3.62 -5.72
CA ILE A 21 10.40 -2.51 -6.22
C ILE A 21 9.54 -1.93 -5.09
N GLY A 22 9.41 -0.61 -5.09
CA GLY A 22 8.49 0.12 -4.23
C GLY A 22 7.24 0.53 -4.99
N LEU A 23 6.09 0.44 -4.32
CA LEU A 23 4.81 1.00 -4.75
C LEU A 23 4.39 2.08 -3.75
N ASP A 24 4.46 3.33 -4.17
CA ASP A 24 4.23 4.49 -3.31
C ASP A 24 2.95 5.23 -3.67
N TRP A 25 2.11 5.41 -2.66
CA TRP A 25 1.02 6.37 -2.68
C TRP A 25 1.31 7.49 -1.70
N ASP A 26 1.49 8.71 -2.22
CA ASP A 26 1.58 9.95 -1.45
C ASP A 26 0.43 10.87 -1.85
N GLU A 27 -0.69 10.77 -1.12
CA GLU A 27 -1.85 11.64 -1.35
C GLU A 27 -1.64 13.04 -0.74
N ASP A 28 -0.95 13.08 0.40
CA ASP A 28 -0.49 14.27 1.10
C ASP A 28 0.59 13.90 2.14
N HIS A 29 1.26 14.92 2.72
CA HIS A 29 2.33 14.77 3.71
C HIS A 29 1.99 13.95 4.98
N LYS A 30 0.74 13.50 5.14
CA LYS A 30 0.24 12.75 6.29
C LYS A 30 -0.56 11.52 5.88
N ARG A 31 -0.60 11.16 4.60
CA ARG A 31 -1.34 10.01 4.07
C ARG A 31 -0.47 9.35 3.01
N VAL A 32 0.51 8.61 3.51
CA VAL A 32 1.51 7.93 2.71
C VAL A 32 1.39 6.43 2.96
N VAL A 33 1.45 5.64 1.89
CA VAL A 33 1.56 4.18 1.94
C VAL A 33 2.65 3.78 0.95
N SER A 34 3.60 2.99 1.42
CA SER A 34 4.66 2.40 0.60
C SER A 34 4.64 0.89 0.78
N LEU A 35 4.62 0.16 -0.32
CA LEU A 35 4.80 -1.30 -0.33
C LEU A 35 6.13 -1.63 -0.97
N THR A 36 6.90 -2.53 -0.37
CA THR A 36 8.14 -3.06 -0.93
C THR A 36 7.91 -4.51 -1.31
N ILE A 37 8.17 -4.82 -2.56
CA ILE A 37 7.99 -6.15 -3.15
C ILE A 37 9.36 -6.61 -3.63
N ASP A 38 9.71 -7.82 -3.24
CA ASP A 38 10.94 -8.52 -3.60
C ASP A 38 10.58 -9.94 -4.11
N ASP A 39 11.59 -10.77 -4.37
CA ASP A 39 11.41 -12.16 -4.83
C ASP A 39 10.92 -13.12 -3.74
N SER A 40 10.61 -12.65 -2.53
CA SER A 40 10.02 -13.46 -1.47
C SER A 40 8.49 -13.49 -1.53
N ASP A 41 7.89 -14.46 -0.84
CA ASP A 41 6.44 -14.50 -0.65
C ASP A 41 5.96 -13.45 0.39
N GLN A 42 6.77 -12.43 0.71
CA GLN A 42 6.43 -11.38 1.66
C GLN A 42 6.40 -10.00 1.03
N ILE A 43 5.43 -9.19 1.46
CA ILE A 43 5.36 -7.78 1.13
C ILE A 43 5.73 -6.97 2.37
N GLY A 44 6.78 -6.16 2.23
CA GLY A 44 7.07 -5.10 3.19
C GLY A 44 6.09 -3.95 3.02
N PHE A 45 5.69 -3.30 4.10
CA PHE A 45 4.87 -2.11 4.02
C PHE A 45 5.24 -1.08 5.09
N SER A 46 5.05 0.17 4.75
CA SER A 46 4.99 1.28 5.68
C SER A 46 3.82 2.19 5.32
N ALA A 47 3.17 2.76 6.32
CA ALA A 47 2.06 3.66 6.16
C ALA A 47 2.08 4.72 7.26
N LEU A 48 1.75 5.94 6.90
CA LEU A 48 1.57 7.05 7.82
C LEU A 48 0.19 7.66 7.58
N PHE A 49 -0.66 7.59 8.62
CA PHE A 49 -1.94 8.27 8.64
C PHE A 49 -1.96 9.32 9.77
N GLY A 50 -1.79 10.59 9.42
CA GLY A 50 -1.67 11.67 10.38
C GLY A 50 -0.36 11.58 11.18
N ARG A 51 -0.45 11.00 12.38
CA ARG A 51 0.69 10.75 13.30
C ARG A 51 0.79 9.28 13.70
N GLU A 52 0.02 8.42 13.03
CA GLU A 52 -0.10 7.00 13.32
C GLU A 52 0.75 6.23 12.30
N PRO A 53 1.98 5.81 12.67
CA PRO A 53 2.79 4.97 11.80
C PRO A 53 2.31 3.51 11.92
N HIS A 54 2.25 2.84 10.77
CA HIS A 54 2.08 1.40 10.68
C HIS A 54 3.14 0.85 9.74
N TYR A 55 3.77 -0.25 10.09
CA TYR A 55 4.77 -0.88 9.23
C TYR A 55 4.92 -2.35 9.60
N GLY A 56 5.47 -3.13 8.68
CA GLY A 56 5.74 -4.54 8.90
C GLY A 56 6.03 -5.29 7.62
N ARG A 57 6.04 -6.61 7.72
CA ARG A 57 6.04 -7.54 6.58
C ARG A 57 4.89 -8.50 6.74
N VAL A 58 4.28 -8.91 5.64
CA VAL A 58 3.19 -9.90 5.63
C VAL A 58 3.39 -10.91 4.52
N ASP A 59 3.02 -12.15 4.79
CA ASP A 59 3.04 -13.22 3.79
C ASP A 59 1.91 -13.01 2.78
N CYS A 60 2.22 -13.06 1.49
CA CYS A 60 1.33 -12.85 0.36
C CYS A 60 1.20 -14.14 -0.48
N ILE A 61 0.86 -15.25 0.18
CA ILE A 61 0.82 -16.58 -0.43
C ILE A 61 -0.45 -16.78 -1.28
N ASP A 62 -1.61 -16.30 -0.79
CA ASP A 62 -2.93 -16.52 -1.39
C ASP A 62 -3.73 -15.22 -1.55
N GLY A 63 -3.14 -14.25 -2.25
CA GLY A 63 -3.74 -12.94 -2.51
C GLY A 63 -3.45 -11.90 -1.44
N LEU A 64 -4.16 -10.76 -1.49
CA LEU A 64 -3.85 -9.58 -0.67
C LEU A 64 -4.14 -9.83 0.82
N PRO A 65 -3.11 -9.79 1.70
CA PRO A 65 -3.29 -10.01 3.13
C PRO A 65 -4.22 -8.97 3.78
N GLU A 66 -4.97 -9.37 4.80
CA GLU A 66 -5.95 -8.50 5.48
C GLU A 66 -5.32 -7.21 6.01
N THR A 67 -4.06 -7.26 6.47
CA THR A 67 -3.32 -6.08 6.91
C THR A 67 -3.10 -5.07 5.78
N LEU A 68 -2.72 -5.52 4.58
CA LEU A 68 -2.56 -4.61 3.44
C LEU A 68 -3.91 -4.11 2.94
N ARG A 69 -4.93 -4.96 2.95
CA ARG A 69 -6.31 -4.56 2.65
C ARG A 69 -6.78 -3.45 3.59
N TYR A 70 -6.50 -3.58 4.88
CA TYR A 70 -6.80 -2.55 5.88
C TYR A 70 -6.06 -1.25 5.57
N VAL A 71 -4.74 -1.31 5.37
CA VAL A 71 -3.91 -0.13 5.08
C VAL A 71 -4.39 0.60 3.81
N LEU A 72 -4.58 -0.13 2.71
CA LEU A 72 -5.04 0.43 1.44
C LEU A 72 -6.47 0.98 1.54
N SER A 73 -7.35 0.35 2.30
CA SER A 73 -8.71 0.87 2.53
C SER A 73 -8.73 2.15 3.37
N ARG A 74 -7.76 2.37 4.27
CA ARG A 74 -7.62 3.65 4.98
C ARG A 74 -7.17 4.78 4.07
N LEU A 75 -6.38 4.45 3.05
CA LEU A 75 -5.96 5.41 2.04
C LEU A 75 -7.10 5.72 1.06
N TYR A 76 -7.84 4.69 0.62
CA TYR A 76 -8.97 4.84 -0.29
C TYR A 76 -10.20 4.05 0.20
N PRO A 77 -11.03 4.61 1.11
CA PRO A 77 -12.16 3.90 1.71
C PRO A 77 -13.27 3.48 0.73
N SER A 78 -13.25 4.02 -0.48
CA SER A 78 -14.23 3.73 -1.53
C SER A 78 -13.70 2.80 -2.62
N ALA A 79 -12.41 2.44 -2.59
CA ALA A 79 -11.81 1.53 -3.56
C ALA A 79 -12.21 0.08 -3.28
N ARG A 80 -12.47 -0.68 -4.35
CA ARG A 80 -12.66 -2.12 -4.27
C ARG A 80 -11.28 -2.81 -4.30
N LEU A 81 -11.11 -3.82 -3.44
CA LEU A 81 -9.88 -4.59 -3.28
C LEU A 81 -10.28 -6.06 -3.54
N ASP A 82 -10.38 -6.46 -4.78
CA ASP A 82 -10.94 -7.77 -5.16
C ASP A 82 -9.81 -8.80 -5.25
#